data_AF-A0A960TQK4-F1
#
_entry.id   AF-A0A960TQK4-F1
#
_cell.length_a   1.000
_cell.length_b   1.000
_cell.length_c   1.000
_cell.angle_alpha   90.00
_cell.angle_beta   90.00
_cell.angle_gamma   90.00
#
_symmetry.space_group_name_H-M   'P 1'
#
loop_
_entity.id
_entity.type
_entity.pdbx_description
1 polymer ?
#
loop_
_entity_poly.entity_id
_entity_poly.type
_entity_poly.pdbx_seq_one_letter_code
_entity_poly.pdbx_strand_id
1 'polypeptide(L)' 'GQATDLEIQAKEMVKTREAIVHVYMDATGKSYEEIDRAIDRDSWMSAEEAKEFGLIDKVISSYDEL' A
#
# COMPACT_ATOMS: atom_id res chain seq x y z
N GLY A 1 28.39 -7.05 -14.23
CA GLY A 1 28.18 -7.54 -15.61
C GLY A 1 26.69 -7.65 -15.79
N GLN A 2 26.14 -7.32 -16.95
CA GLN A 2 24.73 -6.94 -17.11
C GLN A 2 23.70 -7.90 -16.47
N ALA A 3 23.94 -9.22 -16.47
CA ALA A 3 23.09 -10.19 -15.80
C ALA A 3 23.11 -10.09 -14.26
N THR A 4 24.29 -9.90 -13.67
CA THR A 4 24.47 -9.70 -12.22
C THR A 4 23.83 -8.38 -11.76
N ASP A 5 23.96 -7.33 -12.57
CA ASP A 5 23.35 -6.03 -12.28
C ASP A 5 21.82 -6.13 -12.30
N LEU A 6 21.24 -6.85 -13.27
CA LEU A 6 19.80 -7.12 -13.33
C LEU A 6 19.31 -7.93 -12.11
N GLU A 7 20.07 -8.93 -11.68
CA GLU A 7 19.73 -9.74 -10.50
C GLU A 7 19.71 -8.89 -9.22
N ILE A 8 20.68 -7.98 -9.06
CA ILE A 8 20.73 -7.05 -7.93
C ILE A 8 19.51 -6.13 -7.96
N GLN A 9 19.18 -5.56 -9.12
CA GLN A 9 18.01 -4.69 -9.26
C GLN A 9 16.71 -5.42 -8.93
N ALA A 10 16.54 -6.66 -9.40
CA ALA A 10 15.38 -7.47 -9.08
C ALA A 10 15.25 -7.73 -7.57
N LYS A 11 16.36 -8.03 -6.88
CA LYS A 11 16.37 -8.23 -5.42
C LYS A 11 16.00 -6.95 -4.67
N GLU A 12 16.53 -5.79 -5.07
CA GLU A 12 16.18 -4.52 -4.44
C GLU A 12 14.72 -4.12 -4.72
N MET A 13 14.17 -4.45 -5.90
CA MET A 13 12.74 -4.25 -6.19
C MET A 13 11.84 -5.06 -5.24
N VAL A 14 12.17 -6.33 -5.00
CA VAL A 14 11.41 -7.19 -4.07
C VAL A 14 11.50 -6.64 -2.65
N LYS A 15 12.70 -6.30 -2.19
CA LYS A 15 12.90 -5.71 -0.85
C LYS A 15 12.14 -4.39 -0.67
N THR A 16 12.11 -3.56 -1.70
CA THR A 16 11.35 -2.30 -1.69
C THR A 16 9.85 -2.57 -1.60
N ARG A 17 9.34 -3.55 -2.36
CA ARG A 17 7.92 -3.97 -2.27
C ARG A 17 7.58 -4.46 -0.86
N GLU A 18 8.40 -5.32 -0.25
CA GLU A 18 8.17 -5.81 1.12
C GLU A 18 8.12 -4.67 2.14
N ALA A 19 9.03 -3.69 2.04
CA ALA A 19 9.02 -2.52 2.92
C ALA A 19 7.73 -1.71 2.79
N ILE A 20 7.22 -1.52 1.56
CA ILE A 20 5.95 -0.84 1.32
C ILE A 20 4.79 -1.62 1.95
N VAL A 21 4.72 -2.95 1.72
CA VAL A 21 3.66 -3.80 2.29
C VAL A 21 3.61 -3.66 3.81
N HIS A 22 4.77 -3.73 4.49
CA HIS A 22 4.83 -3.58 5.94
C HIS A 22 4.31 -2.23 6.44
N VAL A 23 4.66 -1.13 5.78
CA VAL A 23 4.15 0.21 6.14
C VAL A 23 2.62 0.25 6.04
N TYR A 24 2.04 -0.33 4.99
CA TYR A 24 0.59 -0.40 4.83
C TYR A 24 -0.06 -1.30 5.89
N MET A 25 0.55 -2.44 6.21
CA MET A 25 0.05 -3.33 7.27
C MET A 25 0.03 -2.62 8.63
N ASP A 26 1.11 -1.93 8.99
CA ASP A 26 1.22 -1.21 10.26
C ASP A 26 0.20 -0.07 10.36
N ALA A 27 -0.06 0.63 9.25
CA ALA A 27 -1.01 1.74 9.20
C ALA A 27 -2.48 1.28 9.20
N THR A 28 -2.80 0.22 8.45
CA THR A 28 -4.20 -0.23 8.21
C THR A 28 -4.65 -1.35 9.14
N GLY A 29 -3.71 -2.05 9.79
CA GLY A 29 -3.96 -3.27 10.57
C GLY A 29 -4.32 -4.50 9.72
N LYS A 30 -4.17 -4.43 8.39
CA LYS A 30 -4.49 -5.52 7.47
C LYS A 30 -3.39 -6.56 7.36
N SER A 31 -3.76 -7.75 6.88
CA SER A 31 -2.80 -8.83 6.64
C SER A 31 -1.90 -8.56 5.43
N TYR A 32 -0.74 -9.23 5.39
CA TYR A 32 0.18 -9.16 4.26
C TYR A 32 -0.51 -9.51 2.94
N GLU A 33 -1.32 -10.58 2.92
CA GLU A 33 -1.99 -11.06 1.71
C GLU A 33 -3.01 -10.07 1.16
N GLU A 34 -3.73 -9.36 2.04
CA GLU A 34 -4.67 -8.32 1.64
C GLU A 34 -3.95 -7.13 1.02
N ILE A 35 -2.87 -6.65 1.65
CA ILE A 35 -2.09 -5.53 1.16
C ILE A 35 -1.37 -5.88 -0.14
N ASP A 36 -0.68 -7.02 -0.20
CA ASP A 36 0.07 -7.46 -1.38
C ASP A 36 -0.85 -7.58 -2.60
N ARG A 37 -2.07 -8.12 -2.42
CA ARG A 37 -3.09 -8.16 -3.47
C ARG A 37 -3.58 -6.76 -3.87
N ALA A 38 -3.80 -5.88 -2.90
CA ALA A 38 -4.27 -4.52 -3.16
C ALA A 38 -3.23 -3.68 -3.92
N ILE A 39 -1.93 -3.92 -3.71
CA ILE A 39 -0.83 -3.18 -4.36
C ILE A 39 -0.20 -3.94 -5.55
N ASP A 40 -0.70 -5.12 -5.91
CA ASP A 40 -0.24 -5.85 -7.11
C ASP A 40 -0.59 -5.08 -8.39
N ARG A 41 -1.71 -4.34 -8.37
CA ARG A 41 -2.16 -3.44 -9.43
C ARG A 41 -2.65 -2.14 -8.83
N ASP A 42 -2.82 -1.14 -9.70
CA ASP A 42 -3.43 0.13 -9.33
C ASP A 42 -4.86 -0.11 -8.84
N SER A 43 -5.05 0.01 -7.53
CA SER A 43 -6.34 -0.07 -6.87
C SER A 43 -6.84 1.35 -6.58
N TRP A 44 -7.94 1.73 -7.22
CA TRP A 44 -8.62 2.99 -6.98
C TRP A 44 -9.73 2.77 -5.97
N MET A 45 -9.80 3.62 -4.95
CA MET A 45 -10.80 3.55 -3.88
C MET A 45 -11.52 4.89 -3.77
N SER A 46 -12.84 4.83 -3.56
CA SER A 46 -13.63 5.96 -3.06
C SER A 46 -13.21 6.35 -1.64
N ALA A 47 -13.69 7.49 -1.15
CA ALA A 47 -13.36 7.94 0.21
C ALA A 47 -13.89 6.96 1.27
N GLU A 48 -15.07 6.40 1.05
CA GLU A 48 -15.69 5.39 1.91
C GLU A 48 -14.89 4.09 1.91
N GLU A 49 -14.49 3.61 0.72
CA GLU A 49 -13.67 2.40 0.59
C GLU A 49 -12.29 2.58 1.23
N ALA A 50 -11.65 3.74 1.06
CA ALA A 50 -10.37 4.04 1.69
C ALA A 50 -10.48 4.06 3.22
N LYS A 51 -11.61 4.55 3.76
CA LYS A 51 -11.89 4.52 5.20
C LYS A 51 -12.08 3.10 5.71
N GLU A 52 -12.88 2.29 5.01
CA GLU A 52 -13.09 0.88 5.37
C GLU A 52 -11.80 0.06 5.24
N PHE A 53 -10.94 0.41 4.28
CA PHE A 53 -9.62 -0.19 4.13
C PHE A 53 -8.65 0.23 5.24
N GLY A 54 -8.97 1.25 6.04
CA GLY A 54 -8.12 1.76 7.12
C GLY A 54 -7.02 2.70 6.64
N LEU A 55 -7.13 3.28 5.44
CA LEU A 55 -6.18 4.28 4.94
C LEU A 55 -6.45 5.69 5.49
N ILE A 56 -7.70 5.96 5.87
CA ILE A 56 -8.13 7.25 6.42
C ILE A 56 -9.14 7.05 7.56
N ASP A 57 -9.15 7.95 8.54
CA ASP A 57 -10.03 7.83 9.71
C ASP A 57 -11.44 8.39 9.47
N LYS A 58 -11.55 9.49 8.72
CA LYS A 58 -12.82 10.23 8.53
C LYS A 58 -12.89 10.87 7.15
N VAL A 59 -14.09 10.82 6.56
CA VAL A 59 -14.46 11.60 5.37
C VAL A 59 -15.22 12.83 5.85
N ILE A 60 -14.78 14.03 5.44
CA ILE A 60 -15.37 15.31 5.84
C ILE A 60 -16.35 15.76 4.76
N SER A 61 -17.62 16.00 5.14
CA SER A 61 -18.67 16.38 4.17
C SER A 61 -19.03 17.87 4.17
N SER A 62 -18.64 18.59 5.22
CA SER A 62 -18.91 20.03 5.38
C SER A 62 -17.79 20.73 6.15
N TYR A 63 -17.69 22.06 6.00
CA TYR A 63 -16.66 22.87 6.68
C TYR A 63 -16.81 22.86 8.21
N ASP A 64 -18.03 22.64 8.70
CA ASP A 64 -18.32 22.57 10.14
C ASP A 64 -17.83 21.27 10.81
N GLU A 65 -17.44 20.26 10.02
CA GLU A 65 -16.95 18.96 10.49
C GLU A 65 -15.42 18.85 10.60
N LEU A 66 -14.72 19.91 10.20
CA LEU A 66 -13.27 20.09 10.25
C LEU A 66 -12.80 20.39 11.68
#